data_AF-A0A315VDE0-F1
#
_entry.id   AF-A0A315VDE0-F1
#
_cell.length_a   1.000
_cell.length_b   1.000
_cell.length_c   1.000
_cell.angle_alpha   90.00
_cell.angle_beta   90.00
_cell.angle_gamma   90.00
#
_symmetry.space_group_name_H-M   'P 1'
#
loop_
_entity.id
_entity.type
_entity.pdbx_description
1 polymer ?
#
loop_
_entity_poly.entity_id
_entity_poly.type
_entity_poly.pdbx_seq_one_letter_code
_entity_poly.pdbx_strand_id
1 'polypeptide(L)'
;EIDPCEKLDCGEHEWCGNKDGVYSCFSDEHYPRPNNESYGPLYPISGNTTQPALDGSSPRIVLHQPFVYFGQPYNQIYVNHNGHITFNNPWGIHIPQSFPMYGTRDIIAPFWTIFDNTQTGLVYYKQYTSGNILNQATEDINNYFPQFNFTASWVFVATWHEIPYWLHNNSQTTVQAVLISGGQYSFVLMNYGNISPNRWKVQVGYDTINSIHHLTVPGSFSSNTSGNYSVFRLNSNVNVPGRWAFRLDHGSRGCTFN
;
A
#
# COMPACT_ATOMS: atom_id res chain seq x y z
N GLU A 1 23.26 21.98 -31.63
CA GLU A 1 22.79 20.93 -30.68
C GLU A 1 21.28 20.92 -30.71
N ILE A 2 20.66 19.74 -30.54
CA ILE A 2 19.21 19.62 -30.39
C ILE A 2 18.89 20.07 -28.96
N ASP A 3 17.89 20.92 -28.78
CA ASP A 3 17.44 21.32 -27.45
C ASP A 3 17.01 20.05 -26.68
N PRO A 4 17.63 19.73 -25.54
CA PRO A 4 17.26 18.56 -24.72
C PRO A 4 15.78 18.57 -24.31
N CYS A 5 15.14 19.74 -24.27
CA CYS A 5 13.73 19.91 -23.95
C CYS A 5 12.78 19.57 -25.11
N GLU A 6 13.24 19.61 -26.37
CA GLU A 6 12.41 19.19 -27.52
C GLU A 6 12.17 17.67 -27.58
N LYS A 7 12.91 16.89 -26.79
CA LYS A 7 12.74 15.43 -26.66
C LYS A 7 11.90 15.00 -25.45
N LEU A 8 11.59 15.93 -24.55
CA LEU A 8 10.85 15.69 -23.33
C LEU A 8 9.42 16.19 -23.51
N ASP A 9 8.45 15.28 -23.48
CA ASP A 9 7.02 15.59 -23.61
C ASP A 9 6.45 16.00 -22.24
N CYS A 10 6.87 17.16 -21.74
CA CYS A 10 6.43 17.68 -20.44
C CYS A 10 4.94 18.02 -20.45
N GLY A 11 4.25 17.75 -19.33
CA GLY A 11 2.82 18.05 -19.21
C GLY A 11 2.53 19.55 -19.29
N GLU A 12 1.26 19.91 -19.50
CA GLU A 12 0.76 21.29 -19.68
C GLU A 12 1.12 22.27 -18.54
N HIS A 13 1.57 21.75 -17.38
CA HIS A 13 1.96 22.52 -16.19
C HIS A 13 3.36 22.15 -15.65
N GLU A 14 4.20 21.60 -16.52
CA GLU A 14 5.59 21.30 -16.23
C GLU A 14 6.49 22.11 -17.16
N TRP A 15 7.65 22.54 -16.65
CA TRP A 15 8.70 23.18 -17.43
C TRP A 15 9.90 22.25 -17.51
N CYS A 16 10.54 22.19 -18.68
CA CYS A 16 11.78 21.44 -18.83
C CYS A 16 12.95 22.24 -18.24
N GLY A 17 13.66 21.65 -17.28
CA GLY A 17 14.78 22.28 -16.58
C GLY A 17 16.02 21.39 -16.54
N ASN A 18 17.16 21.97 -16.19
CA ASN A 18 18.40 21.23 -15.94
C ASN A 18 18.70 21.23 -14.44
N LYS A 19 18.95 20.04 -13.88
CA LYS A 19 19.48 19.89 -12.53
C LYS A 19 20.67 18.94 -12.57
N ASP A 20 21.81 19.40 -12.09
CA ASP A 20 23.07 18.65 -12.03
C ASP A 20 23.48 18.01 -13.38
N GLY A 21 23.20 18.69 -14.49
CA GLY A 21 23.54 18.22 -15.84
C GLY A 21 22.49 17.33 -16.50
N VAL A 22 21.38 17.02 -15.82
CA VAL A 22 20.28 16.19 -16.33
C VAL A 22 19.06 17.05 -16.63
N TYR A 23 18.49 16.92 -17.84
CA TYR A 23 17.25 17.59 -18.23
C TYR A 23 16.02 16.75 -17.87
N SER A 24 15.02 17.36 -17.24
CA SER A 24 13.76 16.71 -16.84
C SER A 24 12.62 17.72 -16.75
N CYS A 25 11.39 17.25 -16.58
CA CYS A 25 10.19 18.08 -16.39
C CYS A 25 10.02 18.40 -14.90
N PHE A 26 9.92 19.69 -14.57
CA PHE A 26 9.74 20.22 -13.23
C PHE A 26 8.40 20.93 -13.14
N SER A 27 7.72 20.87 -12.00
CA SER A 27 6.45 21.60 -11.83
C SER A 27 6.71 23.11 -11.75
N ASP A 28 5.87 23.91 -12.40
CA ASP A 28 5.94 25.38 -12.38
C ASP A 28 5.53 25.94 -11.00
N GLU A 29 6.35 26.82 -10.41
CA GLU A 29 6.13 27.38 -9.07
C GLU A 29 4.93 28.36 -9.02
N HIS A 30 4.50 28.91 -10.16
CA HIS A 30 3.35 29.82 -10.23
C HIS A 30 1.99 29.12 -10.33
N TYR A 31 2.01 27.82 -10.64
CA TYR A 31 0.86 26.91 -10.47
C TYR A 31 1.26 25.84 -9.46
N PRO A 32 1.29 26.17 -8.14
CA PRO A 32 1.44 25.14 -7.13
C PRO A 32 0.37 24.09 -7.42
N ARG A 33 0.80 22.84 -7.60
CA ARG A 33 -0.08 21.68 -7.82
C ARG A 33 -1.31 21.85 -6.92
N PRO A 34 -2.55 21.71 -7.41
CA PRO A 34 -3.72 21.79 -6.56
C PRO A 34 -3.53 20.75 -5.44
N ASN A 35 -3.22 21.22 -4.24
CA ASN A 35 -2.97 20.45 -3.03
C ASN A 35 -2.30 19.09 -3.26
N ASN A 36 -0.96 19.08 -3.25
CA ASN A 36 -0.17 17.83 -3.09
C ASN A 36 -0.47 17.09 -1.77
N GLU A 37 -1.40 17.58 -0.94
CA GLU A 37 -2.00 16.91 0.22
C GLU A 37 -3.12 15.91 -0.14
N SER A 38 -3.56 15.83 -1.40
CA SER A 38 -4.79 15.10 -1.79
C SER A 38 -4.59 13.66 -2.27
N TYR A 39 -3.41 13.25 -2.75
CA TYR A 39 -3.25 11.93 -3.39
C TYR A 39 -2.38 10.91 -2.65
N GLY A 40 -1.62 11.30 -1.62
CA GLY A 40 -0.76 10.37 -0.87
C GLY A 40 0.37 9.75 -1.73
N PRO A 41 1.29 8.98 -1.11
CA PRO A 41 2.43 8.37 -1.81
C PRO A 41 2.02 7.07 -2.54
N LEU A 42 1.00 7.13 -3.39
CA LEU A 42 0.42 5.96 -4.05
C LEU A 42 1.25 5.48 -5.24
N TYR A 43 1.33 4.16 -5.39
CA TYR A 43 1.71 3.50 -6.64
C TYR A 43 0.53 3.55 -7.63
N PRO A 44 0.76 3.37 -8.95
CA PRO A 44 -0.29 3.46 -9.96
C PRO A 44 -1.50 2.56 -9.66
N ILE A 45 -2.70 3.16 -9.69
CA ILE A 45 -3.97 2.46 -9.48
C ILE A 45 -4.39 1.86 -10.82
N SER A 46 -4.18 0.56 -10.99
CA SER A 46 -4.52 -0.14 -12.24
C SER A 46 -4.66 -1.65 -12.03
N GLY A 47 -5.10 -2.36 -13.07
CA GLY A 47 -5.19 -3.82 -13.09
C GLY A 47 -6.61 -4.34 -13.02
N ASN A 48 -6.73 -5.56 -12.52
CA ASN A 48 -8.03 -6.21 -12.36
C ASN A 48 -8.79 -5.60 -11.19
N THR A 49 -10.11 -5.64 -11.27
CA THR A 49 -11.00 -5.25 -10.19
C THR A 49 -11.71 -6.48 -9.62
N THR A 50 -12.05 -6.42 -8.33
CA THR A 50 -13.02 -7.37 -7.76
C THR A 50 -14.44 -6.98 -8.18
N GLN A 51 -15.35 -7.95 -8.18
CA GLN A 51 -16.77 -7.67 -8.36
C GLN A 51 -17.32 -7.02 -7.07
N PRO A 52 -18.09 -5.92 -7.15
CA PRO A 52 -18.77 -5.30 -6.01
C PRO A 52 -19.50 -6.30 -5.12
N ALA A 53 -19.23 -6.29 -3.80
CA ALA A 53 -19.90 -7.13 -2.81
C ALA A 53 -19.58 -6.67 -1.38
N LEU A 54 -20.52 -6.82 -0.43
CA LEU A 54 -20.33 -6.31 0.95
C LEU A 54 -19.09 -6.90 1.65
N ASP A 55 -18.98 -8.22 1.72
CA ASP A 55 -17.86 -8.93 2.36
C ASP A 55 -17.10 -9.80 1.36
N GLY A 56 -16.89 -9.24 0.17
CA GLY A 56 -16.26 -9.94 -0.94
C GLY A 56 -14.73 -10.04 -0.85
N SER A 57 -14.17 -10.75 -1.82
CA SER A 57 -12.73 -10.92 -1.99
C SER A 57 -12.43 -11.14 -3.47
N SER A 58 -11.18 -10.89 -3.85
CA SER A 58 -10.66 -11.38 -5.13
C SER A 58 -10.81 -12.90 -5.23
N PRO A 59 -10.88 -13.47 -6.46
CA PRO A 59 -10.55 -14.88 -6.65
C PRO A 59 -9.10 -15.15 -6.23
N ARG A 60 -8.67 -16.42 -6.28
CA ARG A 60 -7.28 -16.79 -6.03
C ARG A 60 -6.36 -16.08 -7.03
N ILE A 61 -5.48 -15.22 -6.54
CA ILE A 61 -4.47 -14.55 -7.35
C ILE A 61 -3.21 -15.41 -7.28
N VAL A 62 -2.83 -16.05 -8.39
CA VAL A 62 -1.57 -16.80 -8.49
C VAL A 62 -0.44 -15.80 -8.70
N LEU A 63 0.60 -15.86 -7.87
CA LEU A 63 1.74 -14.94 -7.96
C LEU A 63 2.70 -15.40 -9.07
N HIS A 64 3.22 -14.45 -9.84
CA HIS A 64 4.24 -14.75 -10.86
C HIS A 64 5.59 -15.16 -10.26
N GLN A 65 5.86 -14.73 -9.03
CA GLN A 65 7.01 -15.15 -8.23
C GLN A 65 6.54 -15.42 -6.80
N PRO A 66 7.13 -16.38 -6.07
CA PRO A 66 6.81 -16.59 -4.66
C PRO A 66 7.08 -15.33 -3.84
N PHE A 67 6.16 -14.98 -2.95
CA PHE A 67 6.35 -13.94 -1.95
C PHE A 67 6.69 -14.57 -0.60
N VAL A 68 7.83 -14.22 0.00
CA VAL A 68 8.28 -14.82 1.25
C VAL A 68 7.73 -14.01 2.41
N TYR A 69 6.87 -14.64 3.23
CA TYR A 69 6.29 -14.04 4.42
C TYR A 69 6.77 -14.81 5.66
N PHE A 70 7.72 -14.21 6.39
CA PHE A 70 8.41 -14.76 7.55
C PHE A 70 8.94 -16.18 7.33
N GLY A 71 9.76 -16.36 6.30
CA GLY A 71 10.34 -17.63 5.91
C GLY A 71 9.38 -18.59 5.18
N GLN A 72 8.08 -18.29 5.10
CA GLN A 72 7.10 -19.09 4.37
C GLN A 72 6.89 -18.53 2.94
N PRO A 73 7.25 -19.27 1.88
CA PRO A 73 6.98 -18.84 0.51
C PRO A 73 5.50 -19.07 0.16
N TYR A 74 4.83 -18.02 -0.33
CA TYR A 74 3.48 -18.10 -0.84
C TYR A 74 3.43 -17.86 -2.34
N ASN A 75 2.68 -18.71 -3.04
CA ASN A 75 2.47 -18.63 -4.50
C ASN A 75 1.10 -18.05 -4.86
N GLN A 76 0.32 -17.64 -3.86
CA GLN A 76 -1.01 -17.10 -4.05
C GLN A 76 -1.40 -16.14 -2.92
N ILE A 77 -2.33 -15.24 -3.23
CA ILE A 77 -2.96 -14.33 -2.28
C ILE A 77 -4.43 -14.11 -2.63
N TYR A 78 -5.14 -13.48 -1.69
CA TYR A 78 -6.52 -13.02 -1.81
C TYR A 78 -6.60 -11.61 -1.25
N VAL A 79 -7.16 -10.68 -2.03
CA VAL A 79 -7.38 -9.29 -1.62
C VAL A 79 -8.84 -9.15 -1.19
N ASN A 80 -9.05 -8.96 0.11
CA ASN A 80 -10.38 -8.86 0.69
C ASN A 80 -10.92 -7.43 0.58
N HIS A 81 -12.24 -7.25 0.42
CA HIS A 81 -12.85 -5.92 0.33
C HIS A 81 -12.68 -5.09 1.61
N ASN A 82 -12.60 -5.75 2.77
CA ASN A 82 -12.42 -5.13 4.07
C ASN A 82 -10.96 -4.76 4.38
N GLY A 83 -10.15 -4.40 3.37
CA GLY A 83 -8.85 -3.74 3.61
C GLY A 83 -7.72 -4.65 4.10
N HIS A 84 -7.75 -5.94 3.77
CA HIS A 84 -6.69 -6.89 4.12
C HIS A 84 -6.37 -7.92 3.02
N ILE A 85 -5.20 -8.53 3.12
CA ILE A 85 -4.70 -9.59 2.25
C ILE A 85 -4.44 -10.84 3.08
N THR A 86 -4.86 -11.98 2.55
CA THR A 86 -4.58 -13.32 3.12
C THR A 86 -3.95 -14.23 2.07
N PHE A 87 -3.20 -15.23 2.51
CA PHE A 87 -2.39 -16.04 1.58
C PHE A 87 -3.05 -17.37 1.18
N ASN A 88 -3.69 -18.07 2.12
CA ASN A 88 -4.18 -19.43 1.87
C ASN A 88 -5.60 -19.50 1.31
N ASN A 89 -6.51 -18.68 1.82
CA ASN A 89 -7.93 -18.69 1.47
C ASN A 89 -8.51 -17.29 1.73
N PRO A 90 -9.59 -16.87 1.03
CA PRO A 90 -10.30 -15.65 1.38
C PRO A 90 -10.87 -15.77 2.80
N TRP A 91 -11.08 -14.61 3.44
CA TRP A 91 -11.58 -14.58 4.81
C TRP A 91 -12.74 -13.60 4.96
N GLY A 92 -13.91 -14.10 5.34
CA GLY A 92 -15.16 -13.30 5.41
C GLY A 92 -15.34 -12.52 6.71
N ILE A 93 -14.30 -12.32 7.53
CA ILE A 93 -14.43 -11.54 8.77
C ILE A 93 -14.29 -10.05 8.43
N HIS A 94 -15.37 -9.31 8.66
CA HIS A 94 -15.45 -7.86 8.43
C HIS A 94 -15.02 -7.04 9.65
N ILE A 95 -15.24 -7.56 10.87
CA ILE A 95 -14.85 -6.85 12.09
C ILE A 95 -13.35 -7.01 12.31
N PRO A 96 -12.56 -5.93 12.34
CA PRO A 96 -11.13 -6.03 12.58
C PRO A 96 -10.83 -6.52 13.99
N GLN A 97 -9.75 -7.30 14.10
CA GLN A 97 -9.20 -7.80 15.36
C GLN A 97 -7.85 -7.14 15.62
N SER A 98 -7.55 -6.85 16.88
CA SER A 98 -6.25 -6.29 17.26
C SER A 98 -5.15 -7.33 17.10
N PHE A 99 -4.00 -6.94 16.55
CA PHE A 99 -2.81 -7.78 16.56
C PHE A 99 -2.01 -7.58 17.87
N PRO A 100 -1.44 -8.65 18.47
CA PRO A 100 -1.50 -10.04 18.01
C PRO A 100 -2.89 -10.68 18.21
N MET A 101 -3.37 -11.35 17.17
CA MET A 101 -4.66 -12.03 17.11
C MET A 101 -4.58 -13.46 17.65
N TYR A 102 -3.39 -14.06 17.69
CA TYR A 102 -3.16 -15.49 17.99
C TYR A 102 -4.03 -16.41 17.13
N GLY A 103 -4.24 -16.02 15.87
CA GLY A 103 -5.11 -16.71 14.93
C GLY A 103 -4.39 -17.77 14.10
N THR A 104 -5.13 -18.41 13.20
CA THR A 104 -4.62 -19.51 12.36
C THR A 104 -4.31 -19.06 10.92
N ARG A 105 -4.08 -17.76 10.69
CA ARG A 105 -3.89 -17.18 9.36
C ARG A 105 -2.79 -16.15 9.35
N ASP A 106 -2.03 -16.16 8.26
CA ASP A 106 -1.16 -15.07 7.88
C ASP A 106 -1.99 -13.97 7.19
N ILE A 107 -1.78 -12.72 7.61
CA ILE A 107 -2.54 -11.56 7.19
C ILE A 107 -1.66 -10.31 7.09
N ILE A 108 -1.88 -9.54 6.03
CA ILE A 108 -1.39 -8.17 5.90
C ILE A 108 -2.61 -7.25 5.82
N ALA A 109 -2.74 -6.33 6.76
CA ALA A 109 -3.87 -5.41 6.87
C ALA A 109 -3.37 -3.97 6.70
N PRO A 110 -3.29 -3.42 5.47
CA PRO A 110 -2.98 -2.01 5.29
C PRO A 110 -4.06 -1.12 5.91
N PHE A 111 -5.32 -1.57 5.97
CA PHE A 111 -6.41 -0.83 6.61
C PHE A 111 -7.64 -1.73 6.85
N TRP A 112 -7.56 -2.68 7.78
CA TRP A 112 -8.68 -3.59 8.02
C TRP A 112 -9.80 -2.89 8.80
N THR A 113 -10.96 -2.76 8.16
CA THR A 113 -12.17 -2.09 8.64
C THR A 113 -13.37 -2.64 7.88
N ILE A 114 -14.57 -2.17 8.23
CA ILE A 114 -15.82 -2.54 7.56
C ILE A 114 -16.05 -1.60 6.35
N PHE A 115 -15.59 -2.03 5.18
CA PHE A 115 -15.84 -1.37 3.91
C PHE A 115 -17.10 -1.93 3.23
N ASP A 116 -17.69 -1.16 2.32
CA ASP A 116 -18.85 -1.57 1.53
C ASP A 116 -18.69 -1.02 0.11
N ASN A 117 -18.21 -1.85 -0.83
CA ASN A 117 -18.11 -1.46 -2.23
C ASN A 117 -19.28 -1.97 -3.08
N THR A 118 -20.46 -2.20 -2.50
CA THR A 118 -21.62 -2.69 -3.27
C THR A 118 -22.15 -1.67 -4.28
N GLN A 119 -21.93 -0.38 -4.06
CA GLN A 119 -22.46 0.72 -4.89
C GLN A 119 -21.36 1.53 -5.58
N THR A 120 -20.28 1.84 -4.87
CA THR A 120 -19.19 2.70 -5.34
C THR A 120 -17.85 2.24 -4.78
N GLY A 121 -16.76 2.76 -5.36
CA GLY A 121 -15.40 2.35 -5.01
C GLY A 121 -15.05 0.97 -5.57
N LEU A 122 -13.77 0.72 -5.78
CA LEU A 122 -13.28 -0.52 -6.38
C LEU A 122 -11.99 -0.97 -5.72
N VAL A 123 -11.80 -2.29 -5.66
CA VAL A 123 -10.54 -2.90 -5.24
C VAL A 123 -9.76 -3.30 -6.48
N TYR A 124 -8.70 -2.56 -6.78
CA TYR A 124 -7.78 -2.81 -7.87
C TYR A 124 -6.62 -3.69 -7.41
N TYR A 125 -6.15 -4.58 -8.28
CA TYR A 125 -4.90 -5.29 -8.05
C TYR A 125 -4.15 -5.62 -9.35
N LYS A 126 -2.82 -5.49 -9.29
CA LYS A 126 -1.92 -5.82 -10.40
C LYS A 126 -0.56 -6.28 -9.90
N GLN A 127 0.07 -7.19 -10.64
CA GLN A 127 1.46 -7.57 -10.42
C GLN A 127 2.32 -7.18 -11.62
N TYR A 128 3.59 -6.92 -11.33
CA TYR A 128 4.58 -6.39 -12.26
C TYR A 128 5.87 -7.18 -12.10
N THR A 129 6.45 -7.59 -13.23
CA THR A 129 7.77 -8.25 -13.33
C THR A 129 8.68 -7.51 -14.30
N SER A 130 8.27 -6.33 -14.77
CA SER A 130 9.02 -5.43 -15.65
C SER A 130 8.48 -3.99 -15.54
N GLY A 131 9.22 -3.03 -16.11
CA GLY A 131 8.83 -1.63 -16.21
C GLY A 131 9.27 -0.76 -15.02
N ASN A 132 9.04 0.56 -15.15
CA ASN A 132 9.54 1.58 -14.21
C ASN A 132 9.08 1.38 -12.77
N ILE A 133 7.98 0.64 -12.55
CA ILE A 133 7.48 0.34 -11.22
C ILE A 133 8.45 -0.50 -10.38
N LEU A 134 9.26 -1.36 -11.01
CA LEU A 134 10.33 -2.09 -10.32
C LEU A 134 11.48 -1.17 -9.95
N ASN A 135 11.81 -0.19 -10.80
CA ASN A 135 12.84 0.80 -10.50
C ASN A 135 12.41 1.67 -9.31
N GLN A 136 11.17 2.17 -9.33
CA GLN A 136 10.58 2.91 -8.21
C GLN A 136 10.60 2.09 -6.91
N ALA A 137 10.17 0.82 -6.95
CA ALA A 137 10.21 -0.06 -5.79
C ALA A 137 11.63 -0.34 -5.29
N THR A 138 12.58 -0.46 -6.22
CA THR A 138 14.00 -0.62 -5.90
C THR A 138 14.56 0.60 -5.19
N GLU A 139 14.30 1.79 -5.72
CA GLU A 139 14.72 3.07 -5.15
C GLU A 139 14.09 3.29 -3.76
N ASP A 140 12.77 3.10 -3.64
CA ASP A 140 12.05 3.22 -2.37
C ASP A 140 12.66 2.32 -1.30
N ILE A 141 12.84 1.02 -1.59
CA ILE A 141 13.39 0.08 -0.61
C ILE A 141 14.86 0.39 -0.28
N ASN A 142 15.69 0.76 -1.25
CA ASN A 142 17.08 1.12 -0.98
C ASN A 142 17.20 2.43 -0.18
N ASN A 143 16.27 3.37 -0.34
CA ASN A 143 16.21 4.57 0.48
C ASN A 143 15.83 4.27 1.93
N TYR A 144 14.91 3.34 2.16
CA TYR A 144 14.39 3.03 3.50
C TYR A 144 15.20 1.96 4.24
N PHE A 145 15.82 1.04 3.49
CA PHE A 145 16.59 -0.09 4.01
C PHE A 145 17.93 -0.25 3.27
N PRO A 146 18.83 0.75 3.32
CA PRO A 146 20.06 0.79 2.52
C PRO A 146 21.03 -0.36 2.80
N GLN A 147 20.88 -1.04 3.94
CA GLN A 147 21.75 -2.15 4.35
C GLN A 147 21.60 -3.44 3.52
N PHE A 148 20.56 -3.56 2.69
CA PHE A 148 20.26 -4.82 1.98
C PHE A 148 20.67 -4.85 0.50
N ASN A 149 21.09 -3.71 -0.07
CA ASN A 149 21.42 -3.56 -1.50
C ASN A 149 20.42 -4.30 -2.41
N PHE A 150 19.19 -3.79 -2.43
CA PHE A 150 18.02 -4.46 -2.96
C PHE A 150 17.82 -4.17 -4.45
N THR A 151 17.22 -5.11 -5.17
CA THR A 151 16.65 -4.90 -6.50
C THR A 151 15.33 -5.64 -6.60
N ALA A 152 14.26 -4.92 -6.93
CA ALA A 152 12.94 -5.51 -7.09
C ALA A 152 12.89 -6.37 -8.36
N SER A 153 12.42 -7.61 -8.23
CA SER A 153 12.12 -8.51 -9.35
C SER A 153 10.62 -8.72 -9.53
N TRP A 154 9.82 -8.37 -8.52
CA TRP A 154 8.37 -8.49 -8.54
C TRP A 154 7.72 -7.47 -7.62
N VAL A 155 6.64 -6.85 -8.09
CA VAL A 155 5.81 -5.91 -7.32
C VAL A 155 4.35 -6.29 -7.50
N PHE A 156 3.58 -6.34 -6.42
CA PHE A 156 2.13 -6.45 -6.44
C PHE A 156 1.52 -5.26 -5.72
N VAL A 157 0.58 -4.60 -6.39
CA VAL A 157 -0.14 -3.45 -5.87
C VAL A 157 -1.60 -3.85 -5.69
N ALA A 158 -2.12 -3.76 -4.47
CA ALA A 158 -3.55 -3.82 -4.18
C ALA A 158 -4.02 -2.46 -3.65
N THR A 159 -5.04 -1.89 -4.27
CA THR A 159 -5.58 -0.57 -3.90
C THR A 159 -7.07 -0.68 -3.67
N TRP A 160 -7.53 -0.32 -2.48
CA TRP A 160 -8.93 -0.04 -2.20
C TRP A 160 -9.13 1.42 -2.54
N HIS A 161 -9.74 1.70 -3.68
CA HIS A 161 -9.81 3.05 -4.27
C HIS A 161 -11.21 3.63 -4.09
N GLU A 162 -11.27 4.80 -3.44
CA GLU A 162 -12.50 5.54 -3.14
C GLU A 162 -13.60 4.66 -2.54
N ILE A 163 -13.21 3.69 -1.72
CA ILE A 163 -14.13 2.73 -1.12
C ILE A 163 -14.89 3.37 0.05
N PRO A 164 -16.23 3.25 0.14
CA PRO A 164 -16.97 3.71 1.30
C PRO A 164 -16.93 2.71 2.44
N TYR A 165 -17.21 3.21 3.65
CA TYR A 165 -17.51 2.37 4.81
C TYR A 165 -18.96 1.91 4.81
N TRP A 166 -19.20 0.75 5.43
CA TRP A 166 -20.57 0.27 5.67
C TRP A 166 -21.39 1.31 6.46
N LEU A 167 -22.62 1.56 5.99
CA LEU A 167 -23.55 2.61 6.48
C LEU A 167 -23.07 4.06 6.29
N HIS A 168 -22.03 4.30 5.50
CA HIS A 168 -21.49 5.62 5.21
C HIS A 168 -21.12 5.77 3.72
N ASN A 169 -22.11 5.59 2.84
CA ASN A 169 -21.92 5.44 1.39
C ASN A 169 -21.29 6.65 0.67
N ASN A 170 -21.32 7.84 1.29
CA ASN A 170 -20.70 9.05 0.73
C ASN A 170 -19.22 9.20 1.11
N SER A 171 -18.67 8.26 1.88
CA SER A 171 -17.25 8.26 2.23
C SER A 171 -16.41 7.72 1.07
N GLN A 172 -15.23 8.29 0.89
CA GLN A 172 -14.25 7.82 -0.08
C GLN A 172 -12.92 7.66 0.63
N THR A 173 -12.44 6.42 0.71
CA THR A 173 -11.16 6.07 1.32
C THR A 173 -10.29 5.38 0.29
N THR A 174 -9.05 5.86 0.14
CA THR A 174 -8.06 5.28 -0.76
C THR A 174 -6.85 4.80 0.04
N VAL A 175 -6.63 3.50 0.06
CA VAL A 175 -5.52 2.84 0.75
C VAL A 175 -4.88 1.78 -0.14
N GLN A 176 -3.60 1.52 0.05
CA GLN A 176 -2.85 0.61 -0.80
C GLN A 176 -1.87 -0.25 0.00
N ALA A 177 -1.76 -1.52 -0.38
CA ALA A 177 -0.64 -2.38 -0.04
C ALA A 177 0.20 -2.64 -1.28
N VAL A 178 1.51 -2.44 -1.19
CA VAL A 178 2.49 -2.76 -2.22
C VAL A 178 3.40 -3.84 -1.68
N LEU A 179 3.25 -5.08 -2.16
CA LEU A 179 4.15 -6.18 -1.86
C LEU A 179 5.31 -6.15 -2.84
N ILE A 180 6.53 -6.14 -2.35
CA ILE A 180 7.74 -5.99 -3.15
C ILE A 180 8.66 -7.16 -2.85
N SER A 181 9.13 -7.86 -3.87
CA SER A 181 10.07 -8.98 -3.74
C SER A 181 11.26 -8.79 -4.68
N GLY A 182 12.45 -9.14 -4.17
CA GLY A 182 13.69 -9.30 -4.93
C GLY A 182 14.16 -10.76 -4.94
N GLY A 183 13.23 -11.70 -4.75
CA GLY A 183 13.51 -13.13 -4.58
C GLY A 183 13.90 -13.49 -3.15
N GLN A 184 15.01 -12.96 -2.64
CA GLN A 184 15.49 -13.23 -1.27
C GLN A 184 14.85 -12.33 -0.20
N TYR A 185 14.54 -11.09 -0.57
CA TYR A 185 13.93 -10.11 0.34
C TYR A 185 12.50 -9.81 -0.05
N SER A 186 11.65 -9.59 0.94
CA SER A 186 10.23 -9.27 0.77
C SER A 186 9.86 -8.10 1.67
N PHE A 187 9.14 -7.14 1.13
CA PHE A 187 8.72 -5.93 1.82
C PHE A 187 7.25 -5.65 1.55
N VAL A 188 6.62 -4.89 2.45
CA VAL A 188 5.33 -4.26 2.20
C VAL A 188 5.45 -2.75 2.40
N LEU A 189 4.89 -1.97 1.47
CA LEU A 189 4.54 -0.57 1.69
C LEU A 189 3.02 -0.48 1.91
N MET A 190 2.61 0.25 2.95
CA MET A 190 1.21 0.63 3.19
C MET A 190 1.11 2.13 2.91
N ASN A 191 0.37 2.49 1.85
CA ASN A 191 0.24 3.87 1.39
C ASN A 191 -1.20 4.37 1.61
N TYR A 192 -1.33 5.63 2.00
CA TYR A 192 -2.60 6.27 2.35
C TYR A 192 -2.82 7.53 1.51
N GLY A 193 -3.90 7.52 0.72
CA GLY A 193 -4.46 8.71 0.08
C GLY A 193 -5.49 9.37 1.00
N ASN A 194 -6.58 9.86 0.43
CA ASN A 194 -7.72 10.35 1.23
C ASN A 194 -8.27 9.23 2.13
N ILE A 195 -8.48 9.52 3.42
CA ILE A 195 -9.17 8.61 4.36
C ILE A 195 -10.34 9.39 4.94
N SER A 196 -11.55 9.11 4.44
CA SER A 196 -12.76 9.75 4.96
C SER A 196 -12.98 9.42 6.44
N PRO A 197 -13.62 10.31 7.23
CA PRO A 197 -13.95 10.02 8.63
C PRO A 197 -14.75 8.73 8.78
N ASN A 198 -14.34 7.90 9.73
CA ASN A 198 -14.88 6.58 9.99
C ASN A 198 -15.29 6.43 11.46
N ARG A 199 -16.36 5.68 11.72
CA ARG A 199 -16.79 5.30 13.08
C ARG A 199 -16.38 3.87 13.45
N TRP A 200 -16.02 3.06 12.47
CA TRP A 200 -15.55 1.69 12.67
C TRP A 200 -14.11 1.66 13.19
N LYS A 201 -13.78 0.59 13.89
CA LYS A 201 -12.40 0.32 14.28
C LYS A 201 -11.57 0.01 13.05
N VAL A 202 -10.27 0.32 13.14
CA VAL A 202 -9.31 0.08 12.08
C VAL A 202 -8.10 -0.63 12.68
N GLN A 203 -7.70 -1.76 12.07
CA GLN A 203 -6.43 -2.41 12.34
C GLN A 203 -5.47 -2.17 11.16
N VAL A 204 -4.28 -1.68 11.45
CA VAL A 204 -3.19 -1.54 10.48
C VAL A 204 -1.97 -2.32 10.94
N GLY A 205 -1.42 -3.15 10.07
CA GLY A 205 -0.21 -3.91 10.34
C GLY A 205 -0.25 -5.30 9.70
N TYR A 206 0.36 -6.27 10.35
CA TYR A 206 0.38 -7.64 9.88
C TYR A 206 0.47 -8.63 11.05
N ASP A 207 0.06 -9.87 10.81
CA ASP A 207 0.10 -10.94 11.80
C ASP A 207 0.30 -12.29 11.11
N THR A 208 0.99 -13.19 11.79
CA THR A 208 1.26 -14.55 11.33
C THR A 208 0.44 -15.55 12.13
N ILE A 209 0.39 -16.80 11.66
CA ILE A 209 -0.16 -17.92 12.41
C ILE A 209 0.43 -17.95 13.83
N ASN A 210 -0.43 -18.03 14.85
CA ASN A 210 -0.11 -17.96 16.28
C ASN A 210 0.63 -16.69 16.72
N SER A 211 0.64 -15.66 15.88
CA SER A 211 1.31 -14.37 16.10
C SER A 211 2.79 -14.48 16.43
N ILE A 212 3.49 -15.46 15.85
CA ILE A 212 4.94 -15.65 15.99
C ILE A 212 5.67 -14.35 15.59
N HIS A 213 5.23 -13.74 14.50
CA HIS A 213 5.57 -12.40 14.04
C HIS A 213 4.31 -11.58 13.84
N HIS A 214 4.29 -10.38 14.38
CA HIS A 214 3.18 -9.44 14.23
C HIS A 214 3.69 -8.01 14.40
N LEU A 215 2.91 -7.09 13.88
CA LEU A 215 3.10 -5.66 14.07
C LEU A 215 1.75 -4.97 14.06
N THR A 216 1.55 -4.07 15.02
CA THR A 216 0.46 -3.10 15.00
C THR A 216 1.06 -1.72 14.74
N VAL A 217 0.62 -1.05 13.67
CA VAL A 217 1.02 0.34 13.42
C VAL A 217 0.39 1.25 14.48
N PRO A 218 1.17 2.15 15.12
CA PRO A 218 0.67 3.08 16.11
C PRO A 218 -0.55 3.87 15.60
N GLY A 219 -1.62 3.87 16.39
CA GLY A 219 -2.91 4.44 15.99
C GLY A 219 -3.98 3.43 15.64
N SER A 220 -3.65 2.16 15.43
CA SER A 220 -4.68 1.12 15.28
C SER A 220 -5.63 1.12 16.49
N PHE A 221 -6.93 0.94 16.24
CA PHE A 221 -8.02 1.01 17.23
C PHE A 221 -8.22 2.34 17.99
N SER A 222 -7.43 3.38 17.70
CA SER A 222 -7.58 4.73 18.29
C SER A 222 -8.71 5.54 17.62
N SER A 223 -8.92 6.79 18.07
CA SER A 223 -9.89 7.72 17.49
C SER A 223 -9.36 8.50 16.27
N ASN A 224 -8.04 8.52 16.03
CA ASN A 224 -7.40 9.31 14.97
C ASN A 224 -6.93 8.44 13.79
N THR A 225 -7.64 7.36 13.49
CA THR A 225 -7.37 6.45 12.37
C THR A 225 -7.81 7.02 11.02
N SER A 226 -8.74 7.98 11.01
CA SER A 226 -9.42 8.45 9.80
C SER A 226 -9.66 9.97 9.82
N GLY A 227 -10.08 10.52 8.67
CA GLY A 227 -10.29 11.95 8.48
C GLY A 227 -9.00 12.73 8.23
N ASN A 228 -9.13 14.07 8.24
CA ASN A 228 -8.04 15.00 7.92
C ASN A 228 -6.81 14.86 8.83
N TYR A 229 -7.00 14.35 10.06
CA TYR A 229 -5.95 14.16 11.05
C TYR A 229 -5.59 12.68 11.26
N SER A 230 -5.85 11.84 10.27
CA SER A 230 -5.46 10.42 10.33
C SER A 230 -3.96 10.27 10.58
N VAL A 231 -3.59 9.55 11.63
CA VAL A 231 -2.19 9.24 11.96
C VAL A 231 -1.52 8.42 10.88
N PHE A 232 -2.27 7.61 10.14
CA PHE A 232 -1.72 6.81 9.04
C PHE A 232 -1.36 7.70 7.84
N ARG A 233 -2.14 8.75 7.57
CA ARG A 233 -1.89 9.72 6.49
C ARG A 233 -0.79 10.73 6.84
N LEU A 234 -0.74 11.17 8.10
CA LEU A 234 0.16 12.25 8.52
C LEU A 234 1.54 11.76 8.98
N ASN A 235 1.64 10.54 9.50
CA ASN A 235 2.90 10.00 10.01
C ASN A 235 3.50 8.94 9.06
N SER A 236 4.71 8.49 9.40
CA SER A 236 5.49 7.52 8.63
C SER A 236 6.61 6.95 9.49
N ASN A 237 7.07 5.72 9.19
CA ASN A 237 8.33 5.18 9.71
C ASN A 237 9.51 5.32 8.73
N VAL A 238 9.28 5.94 7.57
CA VAL A 238 10.27 6.14 6.50
C VAL A 238 10.36 7.59 6.03
N ASN A 239 9.87 8.53 6.85
CA ASN A 239 9.87 9.97 6.57
C ASN A 239 9.15 10.38 5.27
N VAL A 240 8.19 9.57 4.82
CA VAL A 240 7.29 9.90 3.70
C VAL A 240 5.86 9.88 4.25
N PRO A 241 5.25 11.04 4.54
CA PRO A 241 3.90 11.11 5.11
C PRO A 241 2.91 10.23 4.33
N GLY A 242 2.16 9.39 5.05
CA GLY A 242 1.20 8.49 4.42
C GLY A 242 1.80 7.20 3.88
N ARG A 243 3.09 6.93 4.11
CA ARG A 243 3.75 5.67 3.75
C ARG A 243 4.37 5.01 4.96
N TRP A 244 4.12 3.71 5.08
CA TRP A 244 4.73 2.84 6.08
C TRP A 244 5.38 1.65 5.40
N ALA A 245 6.63 1.36 5.73
CA ALA A 245 7.41 0.29 5.09
C ALA A 245 7.90 -0.75 6.08
N PHE A 246 7.73 -2.03 5.75
CA PHE A 246 8.15 -3.13 6.62
C PHE A 246 8.82 -4.24 5.81
N ARG A 247 9.91 -4.81 6.34
CA ARG A 247 10.53 -6.04 5.84
C ARG A 247 9.76 -7.25 6.37
N LEU A 248 9.54 -8.24 5.51
CA LEU A 248 8.67 -9.39 5.74
C LEU A 248 9.31 -10.73 5.44
N ASP A 249 10.48 -10.83 4.79
CA ASP A 249 11.10 -12.12 4.49
C ASP A 249 11.69 -12.81 5.73
N HIS A 250 12.14 -12.02 6.71
CA HIS A 250 12.78 -12.50 7.93
C HIS A 250 12.54 -11.51 9.08
N GLY A 251 12.39 -12.02 10.30
CA GLY A 251 12.39 -11.17 11.49
C GLY A 251 12.29 -12.02 12.76
N SER A 252 13.12 -11.71 13.76
CA SER A 252 12.79 -11.97 15.17
C SER A 252 11.65 -11.03 15.60
N ARG A 253 10.84 -11.42 16.60
CA ARG A 253 9.72 -10.65 17.21
C ARG A 253 9.83 -9.13 16.95
N GLY A 254 8.79 -8.57 16.33
CA GLY A 254 8.77 -7.25 15.70
C GLY A 254 9.49 -6.15 16.47
N CYS A 255 10.17 -5.27 15.74
CA CYS A 255 10.69 -4.03 16.30
C CYS A 255 9.52 -3.25 16.92
N THR A 256 9.45 -3.25 18.25
CA THR A 256 8.69 -2.27 19.01
C THR A 256 9.36 -0.93 18.77
N PHE A 257 8.73 -0.07 17.97
CA PHE A 257 9.07 1.35 17.95
C PHE A 257 8.70 1.88 19.34
N ASN A 258 9.72 2.17 20.15
CA ASN A 258 9.58 2.98 21.38
C ASN A 258 9.43 4.44 21.00
#